data_AF-A0A0C1FUX0-F1
#
_entry.id   AF-A0A0C1FUX0-F1
#
_cell.length_a   1.000
_cell.length_b   1.000
_cell.length_c   1.000
_cell.angle_alpha   90.00
_cell.angle_beta   90.00
_cell.angle_gamma   90.00
#
_symmetry.space_group_name_H-M   'P 1'
#
loop_
_entity.id
_entity.type
_entity.pdbx_description
1 polymer ?
#
loop_
_entity_poly.entity_id
_entity_poly.type
_entity_poly.pdbx_seq_one_letter_code
_entity_poly.pdbx_strand_id
1 'polypeptide(L)'
;MFFFSAKAQTKVVLFEGILTAGYVDHGAFINCTGPCIKFSKKPYTVLLGMLPSLRIKEDKVAAGATKNSALTPNLGFGLTAAFRHLAVQVPLYYNAKTATKNGEWNPGFGLGYKF
;
A
#
# COMPACT_ATOMS: atom_id res chain seq x y z
N MET A 1 -21.49 33.60 -16.35
CA MET A 1 -20.87 32.70 -15.34
C MET A 1 -20.76 31.32 -15.96
N PHE A 2 -19.57 30.90 -16.40
CA PHE A 2 -19.39 29.59 -17.06
C PHE A 2 -19.11 28.52 -16.00
N PHE A 3 -20.02 27.58 -15.81
CA PHE A 3 -19.82 26.41 -14.96
C PHE A 3 -19.00 25.37 -15.72
N PHE A 4 -17.70 25.25 -15.39
CA PHE A 4 -16.89 24.13 -15.84
C PHE A 4 -17.18 22.90 -14.96
N SER A 5 -17.96 21.95 -15.49
CA SER A 5 -18.08 20.61 -14.90
C SER A 5 -16.94 19.75 -15.42
N ALA A 6 -15.89 19.58 -14.61
CA ALA A 6 -14.81 18.64 -14.94
C ALA A 6 -15.37 17.20 -14.94
N LYS A 7 -15.56 16.62 -16.14
CA LYS A 7 -15.86 15.19 -16.27
C LYS A 7 -14.68 14.41 -15.70
N ALA A 8 -14.95 13.55 -14.71
CA ALA A 8 -13.94 12.64 -14.17
C ALA A 8 -13.50 11.67 -15.28
N GLN A 9 -12.30 11.86 -15.81
CA GLN A 9 -11.69 10.95 -16.76
C GLN A 9 -10.88 9.89 -16.00
N THR A 10 -11.32 8.63 -16.06
CA THR A 10 -10.59 7.50 -15.50
C THR A 10 -9.30 7.29 -16.30
N LYS A 11 -8.15 7.62 -15.72
CA LYS A 11 -6.83 7.28 -16.28
C LYS A 11 -6.33 6.03 -15.60
N VAL A 12 -5.95 5.01 -16.37
CA VAL A 12 -5.20 3.86 -15.85
C VAL A 12 -3.75 4.30 -15.69
N VAL A 13 -3.29 4.42 -14.45
CA VAL A 13 -1.90 4.79 -14.13
C VAL A 13 -1.30 3.66 -13.33
N LEU A 14 -0.12 3.17 -13.75
CA LEU A 14 0.60 2.11 -13.03
C LEU A 14 1.15 2.60 -11.68
N PHE A 15 1.42 3.91 -11.58
CA PHE A 15 1.92 4.55 -10.36
C PHE A 15 1.30 5.94 -10.17
N GLU A 16 0.70 6.17 -9.01
CA GLU A 16 -0.04 7.40 -8.68
C GLU A 16 0.82 8.55 -8.13
N GLY A 17 2.15 8.39 -8.10
CA GLY A 17 3.03 9.39 -7.50
C GLY A 17 2.87 9.49 -5.98
N ILE A 18 2.48 8.40 -5.32
CA ILE A 18 2.35 8.34 -3.85
C ILE A 18 3.25 7.25 -3.32
N LEU A 19 4.20 7.65 -2.48
CA LEU A 19 5.02 6.74 -1.67
C LEU A 19 4.54 6.79 -0.24
N THR A 20 4.40 5.62 0.39
CA THR A 20 4.04 5.51 1.80
C THR A 20 5.01 4.58 2.50
N ALA A 21 5.29 4.84 3.77
CA ALA A 21 5.96 3.91 4.66
C ALA A 21 5.11 3.71 5.91
N GLY A 22 5.22 2.55 6.53
CA GLY A 22 4.38 2.24 7.67
C GLY A 22 4.71 0.92 8.34
N TYR A 23 3.76 0.44 9.12
CA TYR A 23 3.89 -0.77 9.93
C TYR A 23 2.72 -1.72 9.72
N VAL A 24 3.00 -3.01 9.68
CA VAL A 24 2.02 -4.09 9.61
C VAL A 24 2.67 -5.38 10.06
N ASP A 25 1.93 -6.16 10.86
CA ASP A 25 2.33 -7.49 11.29
C ASP A 25 3.81 -7.55 11.71
N HIS A 26 4.15 -6.80 12.76
CA HIS A 26 5.46 -6.83 13.38
C HIS A 26 6.64 -6.44 12.47
N GLY A 27 6.38 -5.73 11.37
CA GLY A 27 7.39 -5.28 10.42
C GLY A 27 7.00 -3.98 9.75
N ALA A 28 7.97 -3.35 9.09
CA ALA A 28 7.74 -2.14 8.33
C ALA A 28 7.42 -2.45 6.86
N PHE A 29 6.94 -1.46 6.14
CA PHE A 29 6.76 -1.52 4.69
C PHE A 29 7.04 -0.19 4.02
N ILE A 30 7.32 -0.25 2.72
CA ILE A 30 7.30 0.88 1.80
C ILE A 30 6.40 0.51 0.62
N ASN A 31 5.43 1.36 0.29
CA ASN A 31 4.52 1.14 -0.84
C ASN A 31 4.62 2.22 -1.88
N CYS A 32 4.57 1.79 -3.12
CA CYS A 32 4.11 2.57 -4.25
C CYS A 32 2.59 2.39 -4.38
N THR A 33 1.85 3.46 -4.67
CA THR A 33 0.39 3.35 -4.88
C THR A 33 0.08 3.17 -6.36
N GLY A 34 -0.68 2.14 -6.72
CA GLY A 34 -1.16 1.88 -8.08
C GLY A 34 -0.84 0.45 -8.57
N PRO A 35 -1.63 -0.12 -9.50
CA PRO A 35 -2.85 0.41 -10.12
C PRO A 35 -4.05 0.48 -9.17
N CYS A 36 -4.96 1.44 -9.39
CA CYS A 36 -6.07 1.71 -8.48
C CYS A 36 -7.30 2.35 -9.15
N ILE A 37 -8.43 2.30 -8.45
CA ILE A 37 -9.59 3.15 -8.69
C ILE A 37 -9.39 4.44 -7.88
N LYS A 38 -9.53 5.58 -8.54
CA LYS A 38 -9.24 6.91 -7.97
C LYS A 38 -10.44 7.83 -8.02
N PHE A 39 -10.76 8.42 -6.88
CA PHE A 39 -11.69 9.53 -6.76
C PHE A 39 -10.93 10.79 -6.35
N SER A 40 -11.08 11.88 -7.11
CA SER A 40 -10.35 13.13 -6.87
C SER A 40 -11.28 14.33 -6.88
N LYS A 41 -11.26 15.11 -5.79
CA LYS A 41 -11.88 16.43 -5.70
C LYS A 41 -10.92 17.34 -4.95
N LYS A 42 -10.24 18.23 -5.67
CA LYS A 42 -9.20 19.09 -5.09
C LYS A 42 -9.68 19.74 -3.78
N PRO A 43 -8.86 19.75 -2.70
CA PRO A 43 -7.48 19.22 -2.59
C PRO A 43 -7.37 17.72 -2.21
N TYR A 44 -8.49 16.99 -2.18
CA TYR A 44 -8.58 15.60 -1.71
C TYR A 44 -8.44 14.58 -2.85
N THR A 45 -7.83 13.44 -2.54
CA THR A 45 -7.79 12.25 -3.39
C THR A 45 -8.00 11.02 -2.51
N VAL A 46 -8.88 10.11 -2.94
CA VAL A 46 -9.08 8.80 -2.30
C VAL A 46 -8.85 7.74 -3.36
N LEU A 47 -8.07 6.72 -3.02
CA LEU A 47 -7.67 5.63 -3.90
C LEU A 47 -7.95 4.29 -3.21
N LEU A 48 -8.51 3.36 -3.96
CA LEU A 48 -8.62 1.96 -3.58
C LEU A 48 -7.88 1.14 -4.62
N GLY A 49 -6.86 0.38 -4.22
CA GLY A 49 -6.10 -0.37 -5.20
C GLY A 49 -4.92 -1.14 -4.66
N MET A 50 -4.10 -1.57 -5.61
CA MET A 50 -2.93 -2.38 -5.37
C MET A 50 -1.77 -1.54 -4.87
N LEU A 51 -0.94 -2.15 -4.04
CA LEU A 51 0.18 -1.54 -3.37
C LEU A 51 1.42 -2.40 -3.63
N PRO A 52 2.16 -2.18 -4.72
CA PRO A 52 3.49 -2.74 -4.87
C PRO A 52 4.36 -2.33 -3.68
N SER A 53 4.91 -3.32 -2.98
CA SER A 53 5.49 -3.13 -1.65
C SER A 53 6.86 -3.76 -1.51
N LEU A 54 7.69 -3.12 -0.69
CA LEU A 54 8.80 -3.76 -0.02
C LEU A 54 8.41 -3.96 1.45
N ARG A 55 8.36 -5.22 1.89
CA ARG A 55 8.17 -5.58 3.30
C ARG A 55 9.53 -5.71 3.95
N ILE A 56 9.65 -5.13 5.15
CA ILE A 56 10.85 -5.16 5.98
C ILE A 56 10.47 -5.89 7.27
N LYS A 57 10.82 -7.18 7.34
CA LYS A 57 10.49 -8.04 8.47
C LYS A 57 11.51 -9.17 8.56
N GLU A 58 12.06 -9.38 9.74
CA GLU A 58 12.95 -10.52 9.99
C GLU A 58 12.17 -11.84 9.89
N ASP A 59 12.74 -12.81 9.16
CA ASP A 59 12.20 -14.16 9.09
C ASP A 59 12.65 -14.98 10.31
N LYS A 60 11.70 -15.21 11.23
CA LYS A 60 11.91 -15.94 12.47
C LYS A 60 11.70 -17.43 12.23
N VAL A 61 12.80 -18.14 11.97
CA VAL A 61 12.83 -19.59 11.75
C VAL A 61 13.61 -20.31 12.86
N ALA A 62 13.43 -21.63 12.96
CA ALA A 62 14.21 -22.47 13.87
C ALA A 62 15.72 -22.42 13.54
N ALA A 63 16.56 -22.66 14.55
CA ALA A 63 18.01 -22.68 14.36
C ALA A 63 18.44 -23.70 13.29
N GLY A 64 19.27 -23.28 12.35
CA GLY A 64 19.74 -24.12 11.24
C GLY A 64 18.77 -24.25 10.06
N ALA A 65 17.56 -23.69 10.14
CA ALA A 65 16.63 -23.64 9.01
C ALA A 65 17.00 -22.54 8.01
N THR A 66 16.61 -22.71 6.75
CA THR A 66 16.69 -21.66 5.74
C THR A 66 15.73 -20.51 6.10
N LYS A 67 16.16 -19.28 5.84
CA LYS A 67 15.40 -18.05 6.12
C LYS A 67 15.31 -17.15 4.91
N ASN A 68 14.20 -16.43 4.78
CA ASN A 68 14.03 -15.39 3.78
C ASN A 68 14.90 -14.16 4.11
N SER A 69 15.12 -13.33 3.09
CA SER A 69 15.68 -11.99 3.27
C SER A 69 14.79 -11.16 4.20
N ALA A 70 15.39 -10.28 5.01
CA ALA A 70 14.64 -9.33 5.82
C ALA A 70 13.88 -8.28 4.99
N LEU A 71 14.30 -8.07 3.74
CA LEU A 71 13.64 -7.24 2.74
C LEU A 71 13.07 -8.14 1.65
N THR A 72 11.75 -8.11 1.47
CA THR A 72 11.04 -8.95 0.50
C THR A 72 10.07 -8.14 -0.35
N PRO A 73 9.94 -8.44 -1.65
CA PRO A 73 8.84 -7.90 -2.44
C PRO A 73 7.50 -8.46 -1.92
N ASN A 74 6.47 -7.64 -1.96
CA ASN A 74 5.11 -8.03 -1.62
C ASN A 74 4.10 -7.19 -2.42
N LEU A 75 2.84 -7.60 -2.41
CA LEU A 75 1.74 -6.90 -3.03
C LEU A 75 0.63 -6.76 -2.00
N GLY A 76 0.41 -5.53 -1.56
CA GLY A 76 -0.74 -5.17 -0.75
C GLY A 76 -1.94 -4.76 -1.58
N PHE A 77 -3.07 -4.62 -0.90
CA PHE A 77 -4.26 -3.95 -1.40
C PHE A 77 -4.80 -3.04 -0.31
N GLY A 78 -5.33 -1.86 -0.63
CA GLY A 78 -5.87 -1.02 0.43
C GLY A 78 -6.36 0.34 0.00
N LEU A 79 -6.71 1.12 1.02
CA LEU A 79 -7.22 2.48 0.90
C LEU A 79 -6.07 3.48 1.13
N THR A 80 -5.96 4.45 0.24
CA THR A 80 -5.07 5.61 0.40
C THR A 80 -5.91 6.87 0.32
N ALA A 81 -5.76 7.77 1.29
CA ALA A 81 -6.31 9.11 1.23
C ALA A 81 -5.17 10.13 1.20
N ALA A 82 -5.28 11.14 0.37
CA ALA A 82 -4.30 12.20 0.27
C ALA A 82 -4.95 13.58 0.31
N PHE A 83 -4.30 14.50 1.02
CA PHE A 83 -4.62 15.92 1.08
C PHE A 83 -3.36 16.71 0.74
N ARG A 84 -3.40 17.45 -0.39
CA ARG A 84 -2.20 18.09 -0.97
C ARG A 84 -1.08 17.04 -1.15
N HIS A 85 0.03 17.20 -0.45
CA HIS A 85 1.18 16.29 -0.48
C HIS A 85 1.16 15.23 0.62
N LEU A 86 0.28 15.33 1.62
CA LEU A 86 0.21 14.35 2.70
C LEU A 86 -0.68 13.19 2.29
N ALA A 87 -0.22 11.96 2.48
CA ALA A 87 -0.99 10.74 2.28
C ALA A 87 -1.06 9.90 3.57
N VAL A 88 -2.21 9.27 3.79
CA VAL A 88 -2.43 8.24 4.81
C VAL A 88 -2.92 6.99 4.10
N GLN A 89 -2.49 5.82 4.57
CA GLN A 89 -2.80 4.55 3.92
C GLN A 89 -3.14 3.47 4.93
N VAL A 90 -4.19 2.71 4.63
CA VAL A 90 -4.58 1.49 5.34
C VAL A 90 -4.40 0.33 4.37
N PRO A 91 -3.20 -0.28 4.33
CA PRO A 91 -2.94 -1.45 3.51
C PRO A 91 -3.44 -2.74 4.19
N LEU A 92 -3.77 -3.73 3.38
CA LEU A 92 -3.99 -5.11 3.76
C LEU A 92 -2.99 -5.98 3.00
N TYR A 93 -2.31 -6.87 3.73
CA TYR A 93 -1.37 -7.83 3.16
C TYR A 93 -1.77 -9.24 3.49
N TYR A 94 -1.72 -10.12 2.50
CA TYR A 94 -1.88 -11.54 2.75
C TYR A 94 -0.54 -12.18 3.08
N ASN A 95 -0.43 -12.74 4.28
CA ASN A 95 0.66 -13.64 4.61
C ASN A 95 0.25 -15.05 4.19
N ALA A 96 1.06 -15.68 3.35
CA ALA A 96 0.79 -17.02 2.87
C ALA A 96 0.84 -18.05 4.02
N LYS A 97 0.03 -19.11 3.88
CA LYS A 97 0.08 -20.28 4.75
C LYS A 97 1.50 -20.85 4.80
N THR A 98 1.91 -21.31 5.98
CA THR A 98 3.14 -22.08 6.19
C THR A 98 2.80 -23.51 6.63
N ALA A 99 3.81 -24.34 6.88
CA ALA A 99 3.61 -25.68 7.41
C ALA A 99 2.97 -25.68 8.82
N THR A 100 3.10 -24.59 9.58
CA THR A 100 2.70 -24.52 11.00
C THR A 100 1.68 -23.41 11.31
N LYS A 101 1.34 -22.55 10.34
CA LYS A 101 0.37 -21.45 10.50
C LYS A 101 -0.50 -21.27 9.26
N ASN A 102 -1.76 -20.93 9.49
CA ASN A 102 -2.70 -20.55 8.43
C ASN A 102 -2.28 -19.23 7.77
N GLY A 103 -2.71 -19.04 6.52
CA GLY A 103 -2.57 -17.74 5.87
C GLY A 103 -3.60 -16.77 6.39
N GLU A 104 -3.24 -15.49 6.49
CA GLU A 104 -4.07 -14.46 7.09
C GLU A 104 -3.85 -13.08 6.45
N TRP A 105 -4.90 -12.27 6.46
CA TRP A 105 -4.84 -10.87 6.03
C TRP A 105 -4.48 -9.97 7.21
N ASN A 106 -3.46 -9.15 7.02
CA ASN A 106 -2.94 -8.26 8.05
C ASN A 106 -3.21 -6.80 7.66
N PRO A 107 -4.04 -6.07 8.42
CA PRO A 107 -4.19 -4.63 8.26
C PRO A 107 -2.95 -3.91 8.79
N GLY A 108 -2.54 -2.89 8.06
CA GLY A 108 -1.46 -1.99 8.42
C GLY A 108 -1.91 -0.54 8.49
N PHE A 109 -0.95 0.32 8.80
CA PHE A 109 -1.11 1.76 8.69
C PHE A 109 0.18 2.39 8.17
N GLY A 110 0.05 3.38 7.30
CA GLY A 110 1.17 4.09 6.70
C GLY A 110 0.90 5.58 6.51
N LEU A 111 1.99 6.33 6.48
CA LEU A 111 2.04 7.74 6.13
C LEU A 111 2.89 7.91 4.89
N GLY A 112 2.57 8.90 4.07
CA GLY A 112 3.25 9.07 2.81
C GLY A 112 3.21 10.47 2.25
N TYR A 113 3.88 10.58 1.11
CA TYR A 113 4.00 11.80 0.35
C TYR A 113 3.43 11.59 -1.06
N LYS A 114 2.62 12.54 -1.49
CA LYS A 114 2.11 12.65 -2.86
C LYS A 114 2.90 13.75 -3.58
N PHE A 115 3.60 13.38 -4.65
CA PHE A 115 4.36 14.31 -5.47
C PHE A 115 3.46 15.21 -6.33
#